data_AF-A0A1I4XIA6-F1
#
_entry.id   AF-A0A1I4XIA6-F1
#
_cell.length_a   1.000
_cell.length_b   1.000
_cell.length_c   1.000
_cell.angle_alpha   90.00
_cell.angle_beta   90.00
_cell.angle_gamma   90.00
#
_symmetry.space_group_name_H-M   'P 1'
#
loop_
_entity.id
_entity.type
_entity.pdbx_description
1 polymer ?
#
loop_
_entity_poly.entity_id
_entity_poly.type
_entity_poly.pdbx_seq_one_letter_code
_entity_poly.pdbx_strand_id
1 'polypeptide(L)' 'MNVEHQKILNLLSAYLEKNSQLRFTQALFNLNINQKPESSDPFSGVLRDNYGDKDSSVLQRILDQLDQFEE' A
#
# COMPACT_ATOMS: atom_id res chain seq x y z
N MET A 1 -2.87 -4.00 18.02
CA MET A 1 -3.18 -4.86 16.86
C MET A 1 -4.67 -5.07 16.77
N ASN A 2 -5.30 -4.69 15.65
CA ASN A 2 -6.69 -5.02 15.35
C ASN A 2 -6.77 -6.00 14.16
N VAL A 3 -8.00 -6.40 13.79
CA VAL A 3 -8.23 -7.34 12.67
C VAL A 3 -7.73 -6.77 11.34
N GLU A 4 -7.88 -5.46 11.12
CA GLU A 4 -7.48 -4.80 9.89
C GLU A 4 -5.96 -4.78 9.74
N HIS A 5 -5.19 -4.40 10.79
CA HIS A 5 -3.73 -4.47 10.66
C HIS A 5 -3.21 -5.90 10.51
N GLN A 6 -3.88 -6.92 11.08
CA GLN A 6 -3.45 -8.31 10.84
C GLN A 6 -3.64 -8.69 9.37
N LYS A 7 -4.76 -8.30 8.76
CA LYS A 7 -5.02 -8.52 7.33
C LYS A 7 -4.00 -7.78 6.46
N ILE A 8 -3.73 -6.51 6.77
CA ILE A 8 -2.73 -5.69 6.07
C ILE A 8 -1.35 -6.36 6.14
N LEU A 9 -0.92 -6.81 7.33
CA LEU A 9 0.38 -7.47 7.51
C LEU A 9 0.47 -8.79 6.73
N ASN A 10 -0.60 -9.58 6.72
CA ASN A 10 -0.63 -10.84 5.97
C ASN A 10 -0.52 -10.59 4.46
N LEU A 11 -1.26 -9.61 3.92
CA LEU A 11 -1.22 -9.25 2.50
C LEU A 11 0.15 -8.69 2.10
N LEU A 12 0.72 -7.82 2.94
CA LEU A 12 2.06 -7.26 2.71
C LEU A 12 3.14 -8.35 2.73
N SER A 13 3.08 -9.30 3.68
CA SER A 13 4.02 -10.43 3.75
C SER A 13 3.93 -11.28 2.49
N ALA A 14 2.72 -11.70 2.10
CA ALA A 14 2.51 -12.50 0.89
C ALA A 14 3.01 -11.78 -0.38
N TYR A 15 2.78 -10.47 -0.49
CA TYR A 15 3.25 -9.69 -1.62
C TYR A 15 4.79 -9.60 -1.67
N LEU A 16 5.46 -9.41 -0.53
CA LEU A 16 6.91 -9.37 -0.43
C LEU A 16 7.55 -10.74 -0.65
N GLU A 17 6.91 -11.82 -0.22
CA GLU A 17 7.35 -13.20 -0.48
C GLU A 17 7.32 -13.50 -1.98
N LYS A 18 6.26 -13.08 -2.68
CA LYS A 18 6.14 -13.20 -4.14
C LYS A 18 7.12 -12.29 -4.90
N ASN A 19 7.53 -11.17 -4.29
CA ASN A 19 8.35 -10.14 -4.93
C ASN A 19 9.59 -9.80 -4.08
N SER A 20 10.39 -10.81 -3.74
CA SER A 20 11.52 -10.69 -2.80
C SER A 20 12.61 -9.70 -3.23
N GLN A 21 12.62 -9.28 -4.50
CA GLN A 21 13.51 -8.26 -5.04
C GLN A 21 13.11 -6.82 -4.68
N LEU A 22 11.86 -6.60 -4.25
CA LEU A 22 11.38 -5.26 -3.92
C LEU A 22 11.95 -4.79 -2.58
N ARG A 23 12.33 -3.51 -2.53
CA ARG A 23 12.59 -2.83 -1.26
C ARG A 23 11.28 -2.71 -0.49
N PHE A 24 11.34 -2.82 0.84
CA PHE A 24 10.15 -2.76 1.69
C PHE A 24 9.24 -1.54 1.41
N THR A 25 9.81 -0.35 1.31
CA THR A 25 9.07 0.88 1.00
C THR A 25 8.46 0.89 -0.40
N GLN A 26 9.07 0.20 -1.36
CA GLN A 26 8.50 0.01 -2.69
C GLN A 26 7.23 -0.85 -2.62
N ALA A 27 7.21 -1.88 -1.78
CA ALA A 27 6.00 -2.69 -1.57
C ALA A 27 4.87 -1.87 -0.93
N LEU A 28 5.17 -1.02 0.06
CA LEU A 28 4.17 -0.13 0.65
C LEU A 28 3.55 0.81 -0.39
N PHE A 29 4.36 1.33 -1.30
CA PHE A 29 3.88 2.18 -2.39
C PHE A 29 3.10 1.38 -3.44
N ASN A 30 3.62 0.24 -3.88
CA ASN A 30 2.98 -0.60 -4.88
C ASN A 30 1.62 -1.13 -4.42
N LEU A 31 1.40 -1.29 -3.11
CA LEU A 31 0.13 -1.70 -2.52
C LEU A 31 -0.77 -0.52 -2.12
N ASN A 32 -0.43 0.72 -2.52
CA ASN A 32 -1.16 1.95 -2.17
C ASN A 32 -1.36 2.16 -0.65
N ILE A 33 -0.45 1.64 0.17
CA ILE A 33 -0.39 1.97 1.60
C ILE A 33 0.12 3.41 1.75
N ASN A 34 1.25 3.70 1.10
CA ASN A 34 1.67 5.06 0.79
C ASN A 34 1.29 5.37 -0.66
N GLN A 35 0.92 6.61 -0.92
CA GLN A 35 0.37 7.00 -2.23
C GLN A 35 1.16 8.16 -2.83
N LYS A 36 0.90 8.42 -4.12
CA LYS A 36 1.25 9.70 -4.72
C LYS A 36 0.47 10.82 -4.01
N PRO A 37 1.04 12.03 -3.94
CA PRO A 37 0.32 13.17 -3.43
C PRO A 37 -0.87 13.45 -4.37
N GLU A 38 -1.98 13.91 -3.80
CA GLU A 38 -3.15 14.35 -4.59
C GLU A 38 -2.85 15.66 -5.36
N SER A 39 -1.71 16.29 -5.10
CA SER A 39 -1.31 17.51 -5.80
C SER A 39 -1.03 17.23 -7.28
N SER A 40 -1.36 18.20 -8.12
CA SER A 40 -1.11 18.17 -9.56
C SER A 40 0.38 18.30 -9.92
N ASP A 41 1.27 18.39 -8.93
CA ASP A 41 2.71 18.45 -9.15
C ASP A 41 3.34 17.06 -8.95
N PRO A 42 3.51 16.27 -10.03
CA PRO A 42 4.15 14.96 -9.97
C PRO A 42 5.64 15.04 -9.60
N PHE A 43 6.23 16.24 -9.52
CA PHE A 43 7.64 16.47 -9.17
C PHE A 43 7.84 16.98 -7.74
N SER A 44 6.76 17.14 -6.96
CA SER A 44 6.88 17.59 -5.56
C SER A 44 7.76 16.67 -4.70
N GLY A 45 7.98 15.42 -5.14
CA GLY A 45 8.81 14.44 -4.44
C GLY A 45 8.21 13.97 -3.10
N VAL A 46 7.00 14.43 -2.77
CA VAL A 46 6.33 14.12 -1.50
C VAL A 46 5.50 12.84 -1.68
N LEU A 47 5.80 11.79 -0.90
CA LEU A 47 4.90 10.66 -0.75
C LEU A 47 3.76 11.05 0.21
N ARG A 48 2.51 10.75 -0.16
CA ARG A 48 1.38 10.82 0.77
C ARG A 48 1.48 9.64 1.71
N ASP A 49 1.65 9.91 3.00
CA ASP A 49 1.54 8.88 4.03
C ASP A 49 0.07 8.52 4.32
N ASN A 50 -0.17 7.64 5.29
CA ASN A 50 -1.49 7.20 5.70
C ASN A 50 -1.89 7.73 7.10
N TYR A 51 -1.26 8.81 7.59
CA TYR A 51 -1.44 9.30 8.97
C TYR A 51 -2.92 9.59 9.34
N GLY A 52 -3.73 10.02 8.36
CA GLY A 52 -5.16 10.31 8.55
C GLY A 52 -6.12 9.22 8.07
N ASP A 53 -5.62 8.09 7.56
CA ASP A 53 -6.46 7.07 6.96
C ASP A 53 -6.95 6.05 7.99
N LYS A 54 -8.18 5.57 7.80
CA LYS A 54 -8.67 4.41 8.54
C LYS A 54 -7.99 3.15 8.01
N ASP A 55 -7.70 2.19 8.90
CA ASP A 55 -7.14 0.91 8.50
C ASP A 55 -8.03 0.17 7.49
N SER A 56 -9.36 0.29 7.60
CA SER A 56 -10.32 -0.22 6.60
C SER A 56 -10.09 0.35 5.21
N SER A 57 -9.83 1.65 5.13
CA SER A 57 -9.56 2.33 3.86
C SER A 57 -8.22 1.88 3.27
N VAL A 58 -7.19 1.72 4.12
CA VAL A 58 -5.90 1.16 3.70
C VAL A 58 -6.09 -0.27 3.18
N LEU A 59 -6.80 -1.12 3.93
CA LEU A 59 -7.07 -2.51 3.56
C LEU A 59 -7.81 -2.61 2.22
N GLN A 60 -8.84 -1.78 2.01
CA GLN A 60 -9.58 -1.77 0.74
C GLN A 60 -8.67 -1.42 -0.44
N ARG A 61 -7.82 -0.39 -0.30
CA ARG A 61 -6.86 -0.02 -1.35
C ARG A 61 -5.88 -1.13 -1.69
N ILE A 62 -5.41 -1.89 -0.70
CA ILE A 62 -4.52 -3.04 -0.94
C ILE A 62 -5.26 -4.09 -1.76
N LEU A 63 -6.51 -4.41 -1.41
CA LEU A 63 -7.32 -5.39 -2.14
C LEU A 63 -7.56 -4.94 -3.58
N ASP A 64 -8.02 -3.71 -3.78
CA ASP A 64 -8.25 -3.15 -5.12
C ASP A 64 -6.98 -3.17 -5.98
N GLN A 65 -5.82 -2.92 -5.36
CA GLN A 65 -4.53 -2.89 -6.06
C GLN A 65 -4.02 -4.30 -6.41
N LEU A 66 -4.31 -5.30 -5.58
CA LEU A 66 -3.99 -6.70 -5.88
C LEU A 66 -4.87 -7.23 -7.01
N ASP A 67 -6.16 -6.90 -7.02
CA ASP A 67 -7.09 -7.27 -8.10
C ASP A 67 -6.60 -6.73 -9.45
N GLN A 68 -6.09 -5.49 -9.49
CA GLN A 68 -5.48 -4.89 -10.68
C GLN A 68 -4.19 -5.58 -11.17
N PHE A 69 -3.49 -6.33 -10.32
CA PHE A 69 -2.31 -7.09 -10.75
C PHE A 69 -2.64 -8.46 -11.33
N GLU A 70 -3.88 -8.94 -11.14
CA GLU A 70 -4.35 -10.24 -11.65
C GLU A 70 -5.08 -10.12 -13.00
N GLU A 71 -5.39 -8.90 -13.46
CA GLU A 71 -5.84 -8.56 -14.82
C GLU A 71 -4.67 -8.36 -15.80
#